data_AF-A0A427KGK4-F1
#
_entry.id   AF-A0A427KGK4-F1
#
_cell.length_a   1.000
_cell.length_b   1.000
_cell.length_c   1.000
_cell.angle_alpha   90.00
_cell.angle_beta   90.00
_cell.angle_gamma   90.00
#
_symmetry.space_group_name_H-M   'P 1'
#
loop_
_entity.id
_entity.type
_entity.pdbx_description
1 polymer ?
#
loop_
_entity_poly.entity_id
_entity_poly.type
_entity_poly.pdbx_seq_one_letter_code
_entity_poly.pdbx_strand_id
1 'polypeptide(L)' 'MRMFTTPLRKARLNAKMTIQEVAASIKCDPGNLSRMERGIQRPSPEVAEKLAKLFSAELTEIQILYPERFCADANHT' A
#
# COMPACT_ATOMS: atom_id res chain seq x y z
N MET A 1 17.00 -10.65 5.44
CA MET A 1 15.85 -9.77 5.72
C MET A 1 14.76 -10.09 4.69
N ARG A 2 13.63 -10.71 5.05
CA ARG A 2 12.54 -10.94 4.08
C ARG A 2 12.04 -9.57 3.60
N MET A 3 12.10 -9.33 2.29
CA MET A 3 11.53 -8.12 1.68
C MET A 3 10.02 -8.27 1.60
N PHE A 4 9.33 -8.04 2.72
CA PHE A 4 7.86 -8.00 2.74
C PHE A 4 7.40 -6.77 1.96
N THR A 5 6.94 -6.99 0.72
CA THR A 5 6.39 -5.94 -0.13
C THR A 5 4.88 -6.06 -0.12
N THR A 6 4.21 -5.05 0.45
CA THR A 6 2.74 -4.99 0.44
C THR A 6 2.21 -4.69 -0.98
N PRO A 7 0.98 -5.12 -1.29
CA PRO A 7 0.30 -4.71 -2.53
C PRO A 7 0.25 -3.19 -2.71
N LEU A 8 0.08 -2.45 -1.61
CA LEU A 8 0.09 -0.98 -1.61
C LEU A 8 1.42 -0.41 -2.12
N ARG A 9 2.55 -0.92 -1.61
CA ARG A 9 3.88 -0.48 -2.06
C ARG A 9 4.09 -0.79 -3.54
N LYS A 10 3.64 -1.97 -3.99
CA LYS A 10 3.74 -2.37 -5.40
C LYS A 10 2.94 -1.43 -6.30
N ALA A 11 1.67 -1.16 -5.98
CA ALA A 11 0.80 -0.27 -6.74
C ALA A 11 1.39 1.15 -6.84
N ARG A 12 1.93 1.70 -5.75
CA ARG A 12 2.59 3.01 -5.78
C ARG A 12 3.80 3.02 -6.72
N LEU A 13 4.66 2.01 -6.64
CA LEU A 13 5.87 1.93 -7.47
C LEU A 13 5.52 1.78 -8.95
N ASN A 14 4.50 0.98 -9.28
CA ASN A 14 3.99 0.83 -10.64
C ASN A 14 3.42 2.15 -11.19
N ALA A 15 2.71 2.91 -10.35
CA ALA A 15 2.24 4.25 -10.66
C ALA A 15 3.35 5.31 -10.71
N LYS A 16 4.61 4.95 -10.40
CA LYS A 16 5.78 5.85 -10.32
C LYS A 16 5.57 7.06 -9.40
N MET A 17 4.74 6.91 -8.37
CA MET A 17 4.47 7.96 -7.40
C MET A 17 5.42 7.85 -6.19
N THR A 18 5.81 9.00 -5.65
CA THR A 18 6.50 9.12 -4.37
C THR A 18 5.54 8.93 -3.21
N ILE A 19 6.06 8.63 -2.02
CA ILE A 19 5.24 8.52 -0.80
C ILE A 19 4.55 9.87 -0.53
N GLN A 20 5.23 10.98 -0.77
CA GLN A 20 4.73 12.33 -0.56
C GLN A 20 3.54 12.65 -1.46
N GLU A 21 3.61 12.30 -2.74
CA GLU A 21 2.52 12.53 -3.69
C GLU A 21 1.26 11.75 -3.28
N VAL A 22 1.40 10.45 -2.97
CA VAL A 22 0.26 9.63 -2.54
C VAL A 22 -0.33 10.15 -1.23
N ALA A 23 0.53 10.45 -0.25
CA ALA A 23 0.11 10.97 1.05
C ALA A 23 -0.66 12.29 0.90
N ALA A 24 -0.20 13.18 0.02
CA ALA A 24 -0.91 14.40 -0.31
C ALA A 24 -2.27 14.13 -0.99
N SER A 25 -2.34 13.19 -1.95
CA SER A 25 -3.57 12.83 -2.65
C SER A 25 -4.67 12.32 -1.72
N ILE A 26 -4.31 11.55 -0.68
CA ILE A 26 -5.28 10.99 0.28
C ILE A 26 -5.36 11.78 1.60
N LYS A 27 -4.63 12.91 1.70
CA LYS A 27 -4.52 13.76 2.89
C LYS A 27 -4.11 12.98 4.14
N CYS A 28 -3.04 12.19 4.04
CA CYS A 28 -2.44 11.50 5.18
C CYS A 28 -0.98 11.93 5.39
N ASP A 29 -0.42 11.55 6.55
CA ASP A 29 1.01 11.75 6.82
C ASP A 29 1.87 10.76 6.00
N PRO A 30 2.96 11.22 5.34
CA PRO A 30 3.89 10.35 4.61
C PRO A 30 4.54 9.25 5.48
N GLY A 31 4.81 9.54 6.76
CA GLY A 31 5.34 8.56 7.71
C GLY A 31 4.33 7.45 7.99
N ASN A 32 3.05 7.80 8.09
CA ASN A 32 1.96 6.83 8.21
C ASN A 32 1.85 5.94 6.96
N LEU A 33 1.88 6.52 5.77
CA LEU A 33 1.89 5.78 4.50
C LEU A 33 3.08 4.81 4.41
N SER A 34 4.27 5.26 4.81
CA SER A 34 5.47 4.42 4.86
C SER A 34 5.33 3.22 5.82
N ARG A 35 4.66 3.39 6.97
CA ARG A 35 4.37 2.27 7.88
C ARG A 35 3.34 1.31 7.29
N MET A 36 2.32 1.82 6.61
CA MET A 36 1.31 1.00 5.92
C MET A 36 1.94 0.15 4.79
N GLU A 37 2.82 0.73 3.98
CA GLU A 37 3.54 0.01 2.92
C GLU A 37 4.44 -1.13 3.40
N ARG A 38 4.80 -1.13 4.68
CA ARG A 38 5.59 -2.17 5.34
C ARG A 38 4.76 -3.12 6.19
N GLY A 39 3.43 -2.94 6.22
CA GLY A 39 2.53 -3.73 7.06
C GLY A 39 2.65 -3.46 8.57
N ILE A 40 3.37 -2.41 8.99
CA ILE A 40 3.54 -2.04 10.40
C ILE A 40 2.26 -1.40 10.94
N GLN A 41 1.62 -0.56 10.11
CA GLN A 41 0.38 0.12 10.44
C GLN A 41 -0.74 -0.41 9.56
N ARG A 42 -1.85 -0.79 10.19
CA ARG A 42 -3.08 -1.10 9.45
C ARG A 42 -3.86 0.19 9.16
N PRO A 43 -4.24 0.48 7.90
CA PRO A 43 -5.10 1.61 7.56
C PRO A 43 -6.50 1.46 8.17
N SER A 44 -7.18 2.59 8.38
CA SER A 44 -8.63 2.59 8.60
C SER A 44 -9.37 2.24 7.29
N PRO A 45 -10.64 1.79 7.36
CA PRO A 45 -11.45 1.55 6.16
C PRO A 45 -11.52 2.77 5.22
N GLU A 46 -11.68 3.98 5.76
CA GLU A 46 -11.72 5.22 4.97
C GLU A 46 -10.41 5.46 4.20
N VAL A 47 -9.26 5.22 4.84
CA VAL A 47 -7.96 5.35 4.18
C VAL A 47 -7.78 4.27 3.13
N ALA A 48 -8.23 3.04 3.40
CA ALA A 48 -8.20 1.95 2.44
C ALA A 48 -9.05 2.26 1.19
N GLU A 49 -10.25 2.79 1.37
CA GLU A 49 -11.12 3.23 0.27
C GLU A 49 -10.44 4.30 -0.60
N LYS A 50 -9.86 5.33 0.03
CA LYS A 50 -9.14 6.40 -0.70
C LYS A 50 -7.98 5.86 -1.53
N LEU A 51 -7.19 4.95 -0.95
CA LEU A 51 -6.07 4.31 -1.63
C LEU A 51 -6.54 3.40 -2.76
N ALA A 52 -7.60 2.62 -2.54
CA ALA A 52 -8.19 1.76 -3.56
C ALA A 52 -8.74 2.58 -4.73
N LYS A 53 -9.38 3.73 -4.48
CA LYS A 53 -9.82 4.65 -5.55
C LYS A 53 -8.63 5.21 -6.34
N LEU A 54 -7.58 5.66 -5.64
CA LEU A 54 -6.39 6.22 -6.27
C LEU A 54 -5.68 5.20 -7.18
N PHE A 55 -5.63 3.93 -6.78
CA PHE A 55 -4.94 2.85 -7.49
C PHE A 55 -5.89 1.81 -8.11
N SER A 56 -7.12 2.19 -8.43
CA SER A 56 -8.25 1.30 -8.75
C SER A 56 -8.01 0.22 -9.81
N ALA A 57 -7.02 0.40 -10.70
CA ALA A 57 -6.64 -0.60 -11.68
C ALA A 57 -5.76 -1.74 -11.11
N GLU A 58 -5.04 -1.51 -10.02
CA GLU A 58 -4.02 -2.43 -9.48
C GLU A 58 -4.24 -2.84 -8.02
N LEU A 59 -5.10 -2.13 -7.28
CA LEU A 59 -5.21 -2.28 -5.84
C LEU A 59 -6.66 -2.18 -5.35
N THR A 60 -7.06 -3.13 -4.52
CA THR A 60 -8.38 -3.20 -3.89
C THR A 60 -8.30 -2.93 -2.38
N GLU A 61 -9.42 -2.56 -1.77
CA GLU A 61 -9.49 -2.34 -0.31
C GLU A 61 -9.09 -3.59 0.50
N ILE A 62 -9.48 -4.78 0.05
CA ILE A 62 -9.15 -6.04 0.73
C ILE A 62 -7.63 -6.26 0.76
N GLN A 63 -6.94 -5.95 -0.34
CA GLN A 63 -5.48 -6.05 -0.42
C GLN A 63 -4.75 -5.03 0.47
N ILE A 64 -5.38 -3.87 0.72
CA ILE A 64 -4.85 -2.84 1.61
C ILE A 64 -5.10 -3.21 3.08
N LEU A 65 -6.27 -3.75 3.40
CA LEU A 65 -6.67 -4.12 4.77
C LEU A 65 -6.05 -5.44 5.24
N TYR A 66 -5.69 -6.33 4.33
CA TYR A 66 -5.12 -7.66 4.60
C TYR A 66 -3.93 -7.96 3.69
N PRO A 67 -2.86 -7.14 3.72
CA PRO A 67 -1.74 -7.26 2.79
C PRO A 67 -1.04 -8.62 2.88
N GLU A 68 -1.02 -9.25 4.06
CA GLU A 68 -0.42 -10.57 4.31
C GLU A 68 -1.01 -11.69 3.44
N ARG A 69 -2.25 -11.54 2.96
CA ARG A 69 -2.89 -12.51 2.06
C ARG A 69 -2.40 -12.43 0.61
N PHE A 70 -1.71 -11.36 0.25
CA PHE A 70 -1.35 -11.02 -1.13
C PHE A 70 0.14 -10.66 -1.29
N CYS A 71 0.89 -10.65 -0.20
CA CYS A 71 2.32 -10.47 -0.26
C CYS A 71 2.95 -11.65 -0.99
N ALA A 72 3.72 -11.35 -2.04
CA ALA A 72 4.60 -12.32 -2.64
C ALA A 72 5.78 -12.55 -1.69
N ASP A 73 5.87 -13.75 -1.12
CA ASP A 73 7.15 -14.23 -0.61
C ASP A 73 8.09 -14.30 -1.82
N ALA A 74 9.12 -13.47 -1.84
CA ALA A 74 10.14 -13.44 -2.90
C ALA A 74 11.06 -14.68 -2.86
N ASN A 75 10.52 -15.86 -2.56
CA ASN A 75 11.21 -17.15 -2.50
C ASN A 75 10.39 -18.23 -3.23
N HIS A 76 10.13 -18.08 -4.53
CA HIS A 76 9.90 -19.22 -5.41
C HIS A 76 10.19 -18.86 -6.88
N THR A 77 11.47 -18.85 -7.23
CA THR A 77 12.02 -19.15 -8.57
C THR A 77 13.46 -19.56 -8.39
#